data_AF-A0A931TPI1-F1
#
_entry.id   AF-A0A931TPI1-F1
#
_cell.length_a   1.000
_cell.length_b   1.000
_cell.length_c   1.000
_cell.angle_alpha   90.00
_cell.angle_beta   90.00
_cell.angle_gamma   90.00
#
_symmetry.space_group_name_H-M   'P 1'
#
loop_
_entity.id
_entity.type
_entity.pdbx_description
1 polymer ?
#
loop_
_entity_poly.entity_id
_entity_poly.type
_entity_poly.pdbx_seq_one_letter_code
_entity_poly.pdbx_strand_id
1 'polypeptide(L)' 'MNPNPASSEITIEVNNDFDNNDMKLFDLSSKLVFSSKITSNKCSIDVSSFSKGIYFVEIGGVREKFVVE' A
#
# COMPACT_ATOMS: atom_id res chain seq x y z
N MET A 1 -1.21 -5.56 18.55
CA MET A 1 -0.81 -5.10 17.21
C MET A 1 -2.08 -4.65 16.51
N ASN A 2 -2.41 -3.37 16.62
CA ASN A 2 -3.59 -2.80 15.99
C ASN A 2 -3.16 -2.30 14.61
N PRO A 3 -3.90 -2.60 13.54
CA PRO A 3 -3.53 -2.13 12.21
C PRO A 3 -3.70 -0.61 12.22
N ASN A 4 -2.76 0.11 11.61
CA ASN A 4 -2.90 1.54 11.37
C ASN A 4 -4.15 1.77 10.49
N PRO A 5 -5.26 2.32 11.00
CA PRO A 5 -6.44 2.60 10.20
C PRO A 5 -6.16 3.88 9.41
N ALA A 6 -6.30 3.81 8.09
CA ALA A 6 -6.19 4.99 7.24
C ALA A 6 -7.57 5.38 6.73
N SER A 7 -8.03 6.57 7.13
CA SER A 7 -9.30 7.15 6.67
C SER A 7 -9.16 7.90 5.34
N SER A 8 -7.94 8.25 4.93
CA SER A 8 -7.70 9.04 3.71
C SER A 8 -6.32 8.84 3.09
N GLU A 9 -5.29 8.58 3.89
CA GLU A 9 -3.92 8.42 3.38
C GLU A 9 -3.21 7.29 4.12
N ILE A 10 -2.45 6.48 3.38
CA ILE A 10 -1.46 5.57 3.96
C ILE A 10 -0.05 6.08 3.66
N THR A 11 0.83 5.95 4.63
CA THR A 11 2.27 6.16 4.45
C THR A 11 2.96 4.81 4.39
N ILE A 12 3.75 4.61 3.33
CA ILE A 12 4.59 3.44 3.14
C ILE A 12 6.03 3.91 3.32
N GLU A 13 6.70 3.33 4.32
CA GLU A 13 8.12 3.53 4.58
C GLU A 13 8.86 2.22 4.30
N VAL A 14 9.91 2.32 3.50
CA VAL A 14 10.67 1.18 3.01
C VAL A 14 12.12 1.34 3.45
N ASN A 15 12.60 0.41 4.26
CA ASN A 15 13.93 0.51 4.91
C ASN A 15 15.09 -0.01 4.06
N ASN A 16 14.80 -0.70 2.96
CA ASN A 16 15.81 -1.19 2.01
C ASN A 16 15.68 -0.41 0.69
N ASP A 17 16.77 -0.37 -0.10
CA ASP A 17 16.72 0.17 -1.46
C ASP A 17 15.85 -0.72 -2.35
N PHE A 18 14.58 -0.37 -2.45
CA PHE A 18 13.66 -0.91 -3.46
C PHE A 18 13.57 -0.01 -4.69
N ASP A 19 14.60 0.81 -4.95
CA ASP A 19 14.71 1.66 -6.13
C ASP A 19 14.34 0.88 -7.39
N ASN A 20 13.39 1.42 -8.16
CA ASN A 20 12.81 0.83 -9.38
C ASN A 20 11.91 -0.40 -9.21
N ASN A 21 11.49 -0.77 -8.00
CA ASN A 21 10.44 -1.77 -7.83
C ASN A 21 9.04 -1.18 -8.08
N ASP A 22 8.14 -2.05 -8.54
CA ASP A 22 6.72 -1.74 -8.62
C ASP A 22 6.09 -1.91 -7.23
N MET A 23 5.38 -0.88 -6.79
CA MET A 23 4.46 -0.92 -5.68
C MET A 23 3.06 -1.21 -6.21
N LYS A 24 2.45 -2.29 -5.74
CA LYS A 24 1.11 -2.74 -6.16
C LYS A 24 0.19 -2.84 -4.96
N LEU A 25 -1.02 -2.34 -5.08
CA LEU A 25 -2.07 -2.50 -4.07
C LEU A 25 -3.18 -3.40 -4.60
N PHE A 26 -3.62 -4.32 -3.76
CA PHE A 26 -4.68 -5.26 -4.05
C PHE A 26 -5.80 -5.17 -3.03
N ASP A 27 -7.04 -5.31 -3.47
CA ASP A 27 -8.18 -5.52 -2.55
C ASP A 27 -8.25 -6.98 -2.06
N LEU A 28 -9.22 -7.27 -1.19
CA LEU A 28 -9.45 -8.61 -0.64
C LEU A 28 -9.72 -9.69 -1.71
N SER A 29 -10.22 -9.31 -2.88
CA SER A 29 -10.46 -10.21 -4.02
C SER A 29 -9.20 -10.47 -4.87
N SER A 30 -8.04 -9.96 -4.44
CA SER A 30 -6.78 -9.96 -5.20
C SER A 30 -6.83 -9.13 -6.48
N LYS A 31 -7.79 -8.19 -6.59
CA LYS A 31 -7.84 -7.25 -7.72
C LYS A 31 -6.82 -6.15 -7.49
N LEU A 32 -5.98 -5.89 -8.50
CA LEU A 32 -5.06 -4.74 -8.51
C LEU A 32 -5.87 -3.43 -8.59
N VAL A 33 -5.73 -2.58 -7.57
CA VAL A 33 -6.44 -1.29 -7.46
C VAL A 33 -5.52 -0.08 -7.64
N PHE A 34 -4.21 -0.25 -7.45
CA PHE A 34 -3.22 0.79 -7.67
C PHE A 34 -1.86 0.17 -8.02
N SER A 35 -1.09 0.85 -8.88
CA SER A 35 0.29 0.48 -9.19
C SER A 35 1.11 1.74 -9.46
N SER A 36 2.31 1.82 -8.89
CA SER A 36 3.26 2.90 -9.15
C SER A 36 4.69 2.40 -8.99
N LYS A 37 5.65 3.10 -9.60
CA LYS A 37 7.06 2.90 -9.30
C LYS A 37 7.42 3.56 -7.98
N ILE A 38 8.29 2.91 -7.21
CA ILE A 38 8.89 3.52 -6.03
C ILE A 38 10.03 4.43 -6.49
N THR A 39 9.92 5.71 -6.14
CA THR A 39 10.92 6.75 -6.43
C THR A 39 11.56 7.33 -5.17
N SER A 40 11.10 6.87 -3.99
CA SER A 40 11.53 7.33 -2.67
C SER A 40 11.23 6.25 -1.64
N ASN A 41 12.07 6.13 -0.62
CA ASN A 41 11.91 5.24 0.53
C ASN A 41 10.68 5.58 1.39
N LYS A 42 10.05 6.73 1.14
CA LYS A 42 8.79 7.14 1.75
C LYS A 42 7.82 7.60 0.68
N CYS A 43 6.64 7.01 0.66
CA CYS A 43 5.55 7.33 -0.26
C CYS A 43 4.23 7.44 0.50
N SER A 44 3.41 8.43 0.12
CA SER A 44 2.03 8.55 0.59
C SER A 44 1.08 8.20 -0.55
N ILE A 45 0.04 7.43 -0.24
CA ILE A 45 -1.03 7.07 -1.17
C ILE A 45 -2.35 7.55 -0.59
N ASP A 46 -3.06 8.37 -1.38
CA ASP A 46 -4.45 8.73 -1.11
C ASP A 46 -5.36 7.52 -1.34
N VAL A 47 -5.99 7.06 -0.26
CA VAL A 47 -6.95 5.95 -0.24
C VAL A 47 -8.38 6.42 0.02
N SER A 48 -8.64 7.74 0.00
CA SER A 48 -9.98 8.31 0.26
C SER A 48 -11.05 7.83 -0.73
N SER A 49 -10.65 7.44 -1.93
CA SER A 49 -11.53 6.90 -2.96
C SER A 49 -11.72 5.38 -2.86
N PHE A 50 -11.01 4.70 -1.96
CA PHE A 50 -11.08 3.25 -1.81
C PHE A 50 -12.30 2.89 -0.98
N SER A 51 -12.89 1.73 -1.29
CA SER A 51 -13.97 1.21 -0.46
C SER A 51 -13.42 0.75 0.89
N LYS A 52 -14.21 0.86 1.95
CA LYS A 52 -13.84 0.34 3.27
C LYS A 52 -13.55 -1.15 3.18
N GLY A 53 -12.44 -1.60 3.76
CA GLY A 53 -12.06 -3.01 3.68
C GLY A 53 -10.58 -3.29 3.88
N ILE A 54 -10.22 -4.54 3.63
CA ILE A 54 -8.85 -5.05 3.75
C ILE A 54 -8.15 -4.93 2.40
N TYR A 55 -6.92 -4.41 2.45
CA TYR A 55 -6.05 -4.26 1.30
C TYR A 55 -4.67 -4.83 1.60
N PHE A 56 -3.93 -5.09 0.52
CA PHE A 56 -2.56 -5.56 0.56
C PHE A 56 -1.67 -4.69 -0.30
N VAL A 57 -0.53 -4.27 0.22
CA VAL A 57 0.55 -3.65 -0.56
C VAL A 57 1.61 -4.71 -0.83
N GLU A 58 2.13 -4.75 -2.06
CA GLU A 58 3.21 -5.63 -2.49
C GLU A 58 4.34 -4.81 -3.10
N ILE A 59 5.56 -5.01 -2.58
CA ILE A 59 6.79 -4.33 -3.01
C ILE A 59 7.92 -5.35 -3.01
N GLY A 60 8.55 -5.60 -4.16
CA GLY A 60 9.72 -6.49 -4.25
C GLY A 60 9.50 -7.89 -3.67
N GLY A 61 8.26 -8.42 -3.77
CA GLY A 61 7.88 -9.73 -3.22
C GLY A 61 7.50 -9.74 -1.74
N VAL A 62 7.62 -8.61 -1.03
CA VAL A 62 7.10 -8.44 0.33
C VAL A 62 5.66 -7.97 0.25
N ARG A 63 4.76 -8.60 1.01
CA ARG A 63 3.33 -8.27 1.04
C ARG A 63 2.88 -7.92 2.45
N GLU A 64 2.30 -6.74 2.62
CA GLU A 64 1.79 -6.23 3.90
C GLU A 64 0.30 -5.92 3.83
N LYS A 65 -0.41 -6.08 4.96
CA LYS A 65 -1.87 -5.88 5.05
C LYS A 65 -2.19 -4.57 5.75
N PHE A 66 -3.15 -3.81 5.22
CA PHE A 66 -3.73 -2.64 5.88
C PHE A 66 -5.26 -2.63 5.78
N VAL A 67 -5.90 -1.76 6.56
CA VAL A 67 -7.37 -1.61 6.61
C VAL A 67 -7.72 -0.15 6.28
N VAL A 68 -8.64 0.03 5.34
CA VAL A 68 -9.27 1.31 5.01
C VAL A 68 -10.61 1.38 5.74
N GLU A 69 -10.83 2.45 6.50
CA GLU A 69 -12.02 2.66 7.36
C GLU A 69 -13.07 3.63 6.81
#